data_AF-A0A060CIS0-F1
#
_entry.id   AF-A0A060CIS0-F1
#
_cell.length_a   1.000
_cell.length_b   1.000
_cell.length_c   1.000
_cell.angle_alpha   90.00
_cell.angle_beta   90.00
_cell.angle_gamma   90.00
#
_symmetry.space_group_name_H-M   'P 1'
#
loop_
_entity.id
_entity.type
_entity.pdbx_description
1 polymer ?
#
loop_
_entity_poly.entity_id
_entity_poly.type
_entity_poly.pdbx_seq_one_letter_code
_entity_poly.pdbx_strand_id
1 'polypeptide(L)' 'MGFSVFRTSIAWSRLFPQGDELEPNQEGIAFYRSLFEECKKYNIEPLVTLCHFDVPMHLVTEYGSWRD' A
#
# COMPACT_ATOMS: atom_id res chain seq x y z
N MET A 1 7.96 3.40 -23.64
CA MET A 1 8.67 3.63 -22.36
C MET A 1 9.50 2.42 -21.96
N GLY A 2 9.07 1.17 -22.19
CA GLY A 2 9.95 0.00 -22.12
C GLY A 2 10.53 -0.27 -20.73
N PHE A 3 9.73 -0.04 -19.69
CA PHE A 3 10.17 -0.16 -18.31
C PHE A 3 10.36 -1.62 -17.92
N SER A 4 11.45 -1.91 -17.21
CA SER A 4 11.71 -3.20 -16.57
C SER A 4 11.25 -3.23 -15.11
N VAL A 5 11.16 -2.05 -14.47
CA VAL A 5 10.77 -1.90 -13.08
C VAL A 5 9.76 -0.77 -12.94
N PHE A 6 8.73 -0.98 -12.11
CA PHE A 6 7.78 0.05 -11.72
C PHE A 6 7.82 0.23 -10.20
N ARG A 7 8.33 1.37 -9.74
CA ARG A 7 8.36 1.70 -8.32
C ARG A 7 7.04 2.35 -7.90
N THR A 8 6.42 1.80 -6.87
CA THR A 8 5.19 2.34 -6.27
C THR A 8 5.20 2.13 -4.76
N SER A 9 4.22 2.71 -4.07
CA SER A 9 3.94 2.41 -2.66
C SER A 9 2.57 1.76 -2.49
N ILE A 10 2.46 0.90 -1.49
CA ILE A 10 1.17 0.46 -0.97
C ILE A 10 0.71 1.52 0.03
N ALA A 11 -0.50 2.03 -0.17
CA ALA A 11 -1.10 2.99 0.72
C ALA A 11 -1.59 2.26 1.97
N TRP A 12 -1.03 2.58 3.14
CA TRP A 12 -1.39 1.90 4.38
C TRP A 12 -2.90 2.03 4.64
N SER A 13 -3.43 3.26 4.58
CA SER A 13 -4.86 3.57 4.76
C SER A 13 -5.80 2.91 3.75
N ARG A 14 -5.28 2.35 2.65
CA ARG A 14 -6.11 1.56 1.71
C ARG A 14 -6.29 0.12 2.17
N LEU A 15 -5.29 -0.45 2.86
CA LEU A 15 -5.35 -1.80 3.42
C LEU A 15 -5.91 -1.82 4.84
N PHE A 16 -5.50 -0.87 5.67
CA PHE A 16 -5.98 -0.69 7.05
C PHE A 16 -6.40 0.77 7.20
N PRO A 17 -7.67 1.12 6.92
CA PRO A 17 -8.17 2.49 6.95
C PRO A 17 -7.83 3.26 8.22
N GLN A 18 -7.97 2.62 9.38
CA GLN A 18 -7.64 3.15 10.69
C GLN A 18 -6.22 2.77 11.11
N GLY A 19 -5.69 1.66 10.61
CA GLY A 19 -4.31 1.22 10.82
C GLY A 19 -4.16 0.19 11.94
N ASP A 20 -5.23 -0.04 12.72
CA ASP A 20 -5.30 -0.95 13.87
C ASP A 20 -6.36 -2.05 13.70
N GLU A 21 -6.97 -2.17 12.52
CA GLU A 21 -7.92 -3.24 12.25
C GLU A 21 -7.22 -4.61 12.26
N LEU A 22 -7.93 -5.64 12.76
CA LEU A 22 -7.40 -7.02 12.78
C LEU A 22 -7.36 -7.65 11.38
N GLU A 23 -8.25 -7.21 10.49
CA GLU A 23 -8.40 -7.76 9.15
C GLU A 23 -8.25 -6.65 8.10
N PRO A 24 -7.55 -6.92 6.98
CA PRO A 24 -7.34 -5.94 5.94
C PRO A 24 -8.58 -5.72 5.06
N ASN A 25 -8.69 -4.53 4.49
CA ASN A 25 -9.69 -4.17 3.49
C ASN A 25 -9.49 -4.97 2.18
N GLN A 26 -10.47 -5.83 1.87
CA GLN A 26 -10.45 -6.70 0.69
C GLN A 26 -10.43 -5.92 -0.64
N GLU A 27 -11.08 -4.76 -0.72
CA GLU A 27 -11.04 -3.93 -1.92
C GLU A 27 -9.64 -3.37 -2.17
N GLY A 28 -8.95 -2.99 -1.11
CA GLY A 28 -7.56 -2.55 -1.17
C GLY A 28 -6.63 -3.66 -1.68
N ILE A 29 -6.82 -4.89 -1.19
CA ILE A 29 -6.08 -6.06 -1.67
C ILE A 29 -6.37 -6.32 -3.15
N ALA A 30 -7.64 -6.27 -3.56
CA ALA A 30 -8.02 -6.48 -4.95
C ALA A 30 -7.36 -5.45 -5.89
N PHE A 31 -7.32 -4.18 -5.48
CA PHE A 31 -6.65 -3.12 -6.23
C PHE A 31 -5.16 -3.42 -6.48
N TYR A 32 -4.39 -3.72 -5.43
CA TYR A 32 -2.96 -4.00 -5.58
C TYR A 32 -2.69 -5.29 -6.34
N ARG A 33 -3.55 -6.30 -6.18
CA ARG A 33 -3.48 -7.53 -6.98
C ARG A 33 -3.65 -7.22 -8.46
N SER A 34 -4.68 -6.46 -8.84
CA SER A 34 -4.89 -6.06 -10.24
C SER A 34 -3.71 -5.24 -10.78
N LEU A 35 -3.16 -4.33 -9.97
CA LEU A 35 -1.97 -3.55 -10.36
C LEU A 35 -0.77 -4.44 -10.66
N PHE A 36 -0.48 -5.42 -9.80
CA PHE A 36 0.68 -6.30 -9.96
C PHE A 36 0.48 -7.33 -11.07
N GLU A 37 -0.74 -7.83 -11.28
CA GLU A 37 -1.04 -8.68 -12.43
C GLU A 37 -0.85 -7.93 -13.76
N GLU A 38 -1.24 -6.66 -13.84
CA GLU A 38 -0.98 -5.87 -15.05
C GLU A 38 0.52 -5.59 -15.23
N CYS A 39 1.29 -5.35 -14.16
CA CYS A 39 2.76 -5.26 -14.26
C CYS A 39 3.37 -6.56 -14.81
N LYS A 40 2.94 -7.70 -14.26
CA LYS A 40 3.41 -9.04 -14.67
C LYS A 40 3.12 -9.33 -16.14
N LYS A 41 1.95 -8.94 -16.64
CA LYS A 41 1.56 -9.08 -18.06
C LYS A 41 2.54 -8.40 -19.02
N TYR A 42 3.21 -7.33 -18.59
CA TYR A 42 4.22 -6.63 -19.40
C TYR A 42 5.66 -6.96 -18.99
N ASN A 43 5.89 -7.98 -18.15
CA ASN A 43 7.20 -8.31 -17.57
C ASN A 43 7.85 -7.13 -16.84
N ILE A 44 7.05 -6.33 -16.15
CA ILE A 44 7.52 -5.21 -15.31
C ILE A 44 7.59 -5.70 -13.87
N GLU A 45 8.76 -5.59 -13.24
CA GLU A 45 8.96 -5.94 -11.84
C GLU A 45 8.46 -4.81 -10.92
N PRO A 46 7.49 -5.05 -10.02
CA PRO A 46 7.07 -4.04 -9.06
C PRO A 46 8.11 -3.86 -7.95
N LEU A 47 8.62 -2.64 -7.77
CA LEU A 47 9.42 -2.26 -6.60
C LEU A 47 8.51 -1.54 -5.59
N VAL A 48 8.14 -2.23 -4.53
CA VAL A 48 7.13 -1.75 -3.57
C VAL A 48 7.78 -1.11 -2.35
N THR A 49 7.37 0.11 -2.03
CA THR A 49 7.66 0.79 -0.76
C THR A 49 6.47 0.63 0.19
N LEU A 50 6.69 0.10 1.40
CA LEU A 50 5.61 -0.21 2.35
C LEU A 50 5.09 1.01 3.12
N CYS A 51 5.96 1.95 3.44
CA CYS A 51 5.61 3.19 4.14
C CYS A 51 6.23 4.36 3.37
N HIS A 52 5.39 5.26 2.88
CA HIS A 52 5.79 6.39 2.04
C HIS A 52 5.07 7.66 2.48
N PHE A 53 5.28 8.04 3.74
CA PHE A 53 4.72 9.25 4.37
C PHE A 53 3.17 9.28 4.39
N ASP A 54 2.55 8.11 4.53
CA ASP A 54 1.11 7.88 4.34
C ASP A 54 0.45 7.14 5.52
N VAL A 55 0.93 7.38 6.74
CA VAL A 55 0.37 6.80 7.96
C VAL A 55 -1.12 7.15 8.12
N PRO A 56 -2.00 6.19 8.46
CA PRO A 56 -3.40 6.46 8.75
C PRO A 56 -3.56 7.52 9.84
N MET A 57 -4.46 8.49 9.62
CA MET A 57 -4.67 9.61 10.56
C MET A 57 -5.17 9.14 11.92
N HIS A 58 -5.93 8.05 11.98
CA HIS A 58 -6.38 7.44 13.23
C HIS A 58 -5.19 7.05 14.14
N LEU A 59 -4.12 6.47 13.57
CA LEU A 59 -2.91 6.18 14.34
C LEU A 59 -2.22 7.44 14.88
N VAL A 60 -2.31 8.55 14.15
CA VAL A 60 -1.76 9.83 14.61
C VAL A 60 -2.57 10.39 15.77
N THR A 61 -3.90 10.31 15.70
CA THR A 61 -4.80 10.90 16.70
C THR A 61 -4.92 10.07 17.97
N GLU A 62 -5.00 8.73 17.86
CA GLU A 62 -5.20 7.84 19.01
C GLU A 62 -3.89 7.42 19.68
N TYR A 63 -2.81 7.29 18.91
CA TYR A 63 -1.53 6.71 19.38
C TYR A 63 -0.32 7.64 19.13
N GLY A 64 -0.52 8.92 18.83
CA GLY A 64 0.59 9.84 18.60
C GLY A 64 1.51 9.47 17.41
N SER A 65 1.05 8.60 16.51
CA SER A 65 1.83 8.04 15.40
C SER A 65 3.06 7.25 15.89
N TRP A 66 4.21 7.42 15.24
CA TRP A 66 5.48 6.73 15.58
C TRP A 66 6.13 7.15 16.91
N ARG A 67 5.45 7.95 17.74
CA ARG A 67 6.00 8.43 19.02
C ARG A 67 5.73 7.47 20.19
N ASP A 68 4.66 6.69 20.08
CA ASP A 68 4.34 5.59 20.99
C ASP A 68 5.13 4.33 20.62
#